data_AF-A0A965A514-F1
#
_entry.id   AF-A0A965A514-F1
#
_cell.length_a   1.000
_cell.length_b   1.000
_cell.length_c   1.000
_cell.angle_alpha   90.00
_cell.angle_beta   90.00
_cell.angle_gamma   90.00
#
_symmetry.space_group_name_H-M   'P 1'
#
loop_
_entity.id
_entity.type
_entity.pdbx_description
1 polymer ?
#
loop_
_entity_poly.entity_id
_entity_poly.type
_entity_poly.pdbx_seq_one_letter_code
_entity_poly.pdbx_strand_id
1 'polypeptide(L)' 'MKVFVHGNPETSAIWQPLAAELRERGVSDVLFLSPPGFGTPSPADWPATQNDYAEWLIAEVQRLDGPVDI' A
#
# COMPACT_ATOMS: atom_id res chain seq x y z
N MET A 1 11.18 -6.64 2.95
CA MET A 1 10.12 -6.33 1.98
C MET A 1 10.02 -4.85 1.69
N LYS A 2 9.69 -4.47 0.45
CA LYS A 2 9.37 -3.09 0.07
C LYS A 2 7.86 -2.93 -0.07
N VAL A 3 7.27 -2.02 0.68
CA VAL A 3 5.84 -1.70 0.62
C VAL A 3 5.70 -0.36 -0.09
N PHE A 4 4.78 -0.25 -1.04
CA PHE A 4 4.46 1.02 -1.67
C PHE A 4 3.03 1.40 -1.35
N VAL A 5 2.87 2.66 -0.94
CA VAL A 5 1.59 3.30 -0.69
C VAL A 5 1.45 4.46 -1.66
N HIS A 6 0.32 4.54 -2.36
CA HIS A 6 0.07 5.63 -3.30
C HIS A 6 -0.48 6.88 -2.61
N GLY A 7 -0.52 8.00 -3.34
CA GLY A 7 -1.13 9.25 -2.89
C GLY A 7 -2.62 9.35 -3.20
N ASN A 8 -3.19 10.54 -3.08
CA ASN A 8 -4.55 10.84 -3.49
C ASN A 8 -4.53 11.59 -4.83
N PRO A 9 -5.31 11.22 -5.87
CA PRO A 9 -6.40 10.22 -5.89
C PRO A 9 -6.04 8.92 -6.64
N GLU A 10 -4.85 8.38 -6.44
CA GLU A 10 -4.38 7.21 -7.19
C GLU A 10 -4.97 5.87 -6.67
N THR A 11 -4.59 4.76 -7.32
CA THR A 11 -4.75 3.40 -6.81
C THR A 11 -3.41 2.68 -6.91
N SER A 12 -3.26 1.48 -6.33
CA SER A 12 -2.03 0.68 -6.47
C SER A 12 -1.62 0.38 -7.92
N ALA A 13 -2.53 0.55 -8.90
CA ALA A 13 -2.23 0.40 -10.32
C ALA A 13 -1.12 1.34 -10.82
N ILE A 14 -0.87 2.49 -10.17
CA ILE A 14 0.21 3.40 -10.57
C ILE A 14 1.60 2.77 -10.49
N TRP A 15 1.74 1.73 -9.65
CA TRP A 15 2.99 1.04 -9.45
C TRP A 15 3.24 -0.05 -10.48
N GLN A 16 2.30 -0.36 -11.39
CA GLN A 16 2.48 -1.43 -12.37
C GLN A 16 3.75 -1.27 -13.24
N PRO A 17 4.08 -0.08 -13.77
CA PRO A 17 5.34 0.11 -14.50
C PRO A 17 6.56 -0.15 -13.62
N LEU A 18 6.55 0.33 -12.38
CA LEU A 18 7.64 0.12 -11.42
C LEU A 18 7.77 -1.36 -11.04
N ALA A 19 6.65 -2.08 -10.90
CA ALA A 19 6.63 -3.51 -10.60
C ALA A 19 7.33 -4.31 -11.71
N ALA A 20 7.11 -3.94 -12.97
CA ALA A 20 7.77 -4.57 -14.11
C ALA A 20 9.29 -4.39 -14.02
N GLU A 21 9.75 -3.15 -13.81
CA GLU A 21 11.18 -2.81 -13.69
C GLU A 21 11.87 -3.48 -12.49
N LEU A 22 11.21 -3.52 -11.33
CA LEU A 22 11.74 -4.17 -10.12
C LEU A 22 11.91 -5.67 -10.34
N ARG A 23 10.92 -6.30 -10.97
CA ARG A 23 10.97 -7.73 -11.31
C ARG A 23 12.10 -8.05 -12.29
N GLU A 24 12.33 -7.22 -13.30
CA GLU A 24 13.47 -7.38 -14.23
C GLU A 24 14.82 -7.30 -13.52
N ARG A 25 14.90 -6.54 -12.43
CA ARG A 25 16.10 -6.42 -11.57
C ARG A 25 16.20 -7.49 -10.49
N GLY A 26 15.31 -8.49 -10.48
CA GLY A 26 15.29 -9.56 -9.49
C GLY A 26 14.75 -9.15 -8.12
N VAL A 27 14.06 -8.01 -8.02
CA VAL A 27 13.39 -7.56 -6.80
C VAL A 27 11.94 -8.03 -6.83
N SER A 28 11.64 -9.11 -6.10
CA SER A 28 10.31 -9.73 -6.05
C SER A 28 9.58 -9.55 -4.70
N ASP A 29 10.28 -9.20 -3.64
CA ASP A 29 9.73 -8.99 -2.29
C ASP A 29 9.11 -7.57 -2.17
N VAL A 30 8.01 -7.37 -2.92
CA VAL A 30 7.30 -6.09 -3.03
C VAL A 30 5.80 -6.27 -2.75
N LEU A 31 5.21 -5.30 -2.05
CA LEU A 31 3.79 -5.24 -1.76
C LEU A 31 3.23 -3.87 -2.15
N PHE A 32 2.14 -3.84 -2.91
CA PHE A 32 1.43 -2.63 -3.27
C PHE A 32 0.15 -2.55 -2.45
N LEU A 33 0.08 -1.63 -1.49
CA LEU A 33 -1.12 -1.44 -0.68
C LEU A 33 -2.11 -0.49 -1.38
N SER A 34 -3.39 -0.78 -1.20
CA SER A 34 -4.51 0.06 -1.62
C SER A 34 -5.25 0.57 -0.38
N PRO A 35 -5.07 1.85 0.02
CA PRO A 35 -5.83 2.46 1.09
C PRO A 35 -7.34 2.33 0.86
N PRO A 36 -8.15 2.15 1.92
CA PRO A 36 -9.58 1.93 1.75
C PRO A 36 -10.25 3.10 1.02
N GLY A 37 -11.15 2.78 0.09
CA GLY A 37 -11.76 3.76 -0.80
C GLY A 37 -10.98 4.03 -2.09
N PHE A 38 -9.74 3.52 -2.23
CA PHE A 38 -8.91 3.68 -3.43
C PHE A 38 -8.52 2.33 -4.03
N GLY A 39 -9.30 1.86 -5.00
CA GLY A 39 -9.12 0.53 -5.59
C GLY A 39 -9.58 -0.62 -4.68
N THR A 40 -10.03 -0.32 -3.46
CA THR A 40 -10.68 -1.23 -2.50
C THR A 40 -11.89 -0.52 -1.87
N PRO A 41 -12.95 -1.25 -1.48
CA PRO A 41 -14.07 -0.64 -0.75
C PRO A 41 -13.61 -0.05 0.58
N SER A 42 -14.21 1.08 0.96
CA SER A 42 -14.07 1.61 2.32
C SER A 42 -14.86 0.74 3.31
N PRO A 43 -14.36 0.51 4.54
CA PRO A 43 -15.16 -0.05 5.62
C PRO A 43 -16.40 0.82 5.87
N ALA A 44 -17.47 0.18 6.35
CA ALA A 44 -18.68 0.88 6.75
C ALA A 44 -18.37 1.83 7.91
N ASP A 45 -19.03 2.99 7.91
CA ASP A 45 -18.90 4.04 8.93
C ASP A 45 -17.45 4.54 9.16
N TRP A 46 -16.58 4.37 8.17
CA TRP A 46 -15.18 4.80 8.26
C TRP A 46 -15.03 6.29 7.94
N PRO A 47 -14.48 7.13 8.84
CA PRO A 47 -14.45 8.58 8.64
C PRO A 47 -13.47 9.06 7.57
N ALA A 48 -12.50 8.21 7.17
CA ALA A 48 -11.51 8.51 6.14
C ALA A 48 -10.69 9.79 6.41
N THR A 49 -10.36 10.08 7.68
CA THR A 49 -9.43 11.16 8.05
C THR A 49 -7.98 10.74 7.87
N GLN A 50 -7.05 11.71 7.85
CA GLN A 50 -5.61 11.40 7.79
C GLN A 50 -5.15 10.45 8.90
N ASN A 51 -5.69 10.60 10.12
CA ASN A 51 -5.38 9.71 11.23
C ASN A 51 -5.94 8.30 11.00
N ASP A 52 -7.13 8.18 10.43
CA ASP A 52 -7.71 6.88 10.10
C ASP A 52 -6.87 6.12 9.06
N TYR A 53 -6.35 6.83 8.05
CA TYR A 53 -5.42 6.26 7.07
C TYR A 53 -4.07 5.89 7.72
N ALA A 54 -3.58 6.68 8.67
CA ALA A 54 -2.35 6.36 9.39
C ALA A 54 -2.51 5.09 10.26
N GLU A 55 -3.59 4.97 11.02
CA GLU A 55 -3.92 3.78 11.82
C GLU A 55 -4.12 2.54 10.94
N TRP A 56 -4.81 2.69 9.81
CA TRP A 56 -4.91 1.62 8.82
C TRP A 56 -3.53 1.17 8.33
N LEU A 57 -2.65 2.11 7.96
CA LEU A 57 -1.33 1.78 7.44
C LEU A 57 -0.45 1.10 8.50
N ILE A 58 -0.50 1.56 9.76
CA ILE A 58 0.18 0.92 10.89
C ILE A 58 -0.29 -0.53 11.02
N ALA A 59 -1.61 -0.77 10.99
CA ALA A 59 -2.17 -2.12 11.12
C ALA A 59 -1.74 -3.05 9.96
N GLU A 60 -1.66 -2.53 8.73
CA GLU A 60 -1.18 -3.31 7.59
C GLU A 60 0.30 -3.66 7.75
N VAL A 61 1.16 -2.71 8.16
CA VAL A 61 2.61 -2.96 8.36
C VAL A 61 2.87 -3.93 9.51
N GLN A 62 2.10 -3.85 10.61
CA GLN A 62 2.24 -4.76 11.76
C GLN A 62 1.95 -6.23 11.43
N ARG A 63 1.25 -6.51 10.34
CA ARG A 63 0.96 -7.88 9.86
C ARG A 63 2.11 -8.48 9.06
N LEU A 64 3.12 -7.69 8.71
CA LEU A 64 4.24 -8.10 7.86
C LEU A 64 5.41 -8.57 8.72
N ASP A 65 6.08 -9.63 8.29
CA ASP A 65 7.23 -10.19 9.01
C ASP A 65 8.53 -9.48 8.63
N GLY A 66 9.35 -9.19 9.64
CA GLY A 66 10.71 -8.68 9.47
C GLY A 66 10.81 -7.20 9.07
N PRO A 67 12.01 -6.74 8.64
CA PRO A 67 12.22 -5.36 8.25
C PRO A 67 11.42 -4.98 6.99
N VAL A 68 10.75 -3.83 7.05
CA VAL A 68 9.95 -3.25 5.97
C VAL A 68 10.53 -1.89 5.58
N ASP A 69 10.77 -1.72 4.28
CA ASP A 69 10.96 -0.40 3.65
C ASP A 69 9.59 0.09 3.17
N ILE A 70 9.21 1.34 3.47
CA ILE A 70 7.93 1.95 3.07
C ILE A 70 8.12 3.32 2.40
#